data_AF-A0A0D8BND6-F1
#
_entry.id   AF-A0A0D8BND6-F1
#
_cell.length_a   1.000
_cell.length_b   1.000
_cell.length_c   1.000
_cell.angle_alpha   90.00
_cell.angle_beta   90.00
_cell.angle_gamma   90.00
#
_symmetry.space_group_name_H-M   'P 1'
#
loop_
_entity.id
_entity.type
_entity.pdbx_description
1 polymer ?
#
loop_
_entity_poly.entity_id
_entity_poly.type
_entity_poly.pdbx_seq_one_letter_code
_entity_poly.pdbx_strand_id
1 'polypeptide(L)'
;MQYCQLGNTDLQVSALSFGTWAIGGSWGNVDDLEFQKGVDAGELRWIANGRGSMAKAALRWVIDHEEVTCAIPGFKTVKQVKENLDAIHMPPFTEAEKERLRQFYWSEVHPHIRGAY
;
A
#
# COMPACT_ATOMS: atom_id res chain seq x y z
N MET A 1 -9.15 4.47 -18.49
CA MET A 1 -8.05 5.23 -17.85
C MET A 1 -7.41 6.16 -18.86
N GLN A 2 -6.95 7.34 -18.44
CA GLN A 2 -6.19 8.26 -19.29
C GLN A 2 -4.69 7.98 -19.15
N TYR A 3 -3.97 7.88 -20.26
CA TYR A 3 -2.53 7.66 -20.30
C TYR A 3 -1.85 8.86 -20.94
N CYS A 4 -0.67 9.24 -20.45
CA CYS A 4 0.16 10.31 -21.00
C CYS A 4 1.61 9.84 -21.17
N GLN A 5 2.31 10.47 -22.12
CA GLN A 5 3.72 10.19 -22.40
C GLN A 5 4.61 10.74 -21.30
N LEU A 6 5.53 9.91 -20.79
CA LEU A 6 6.50 10.34 -19.79
C LEU A 6 7.66 11.10 -20.45
N GLY A 7 7.57 12.43 -20.48
CA GLY A 7 8.61 13.29 -21.03
C GLY A 7 8.92 12.98 -22.50
N ASN A 8 10.20 12.81 -22.83
CA ASN A 8 10.67 12.47 -24.19
C ASN A 8 10.91 10.96 -24.39
N THR A 9 10.30 10.12 -23.55
CA THR A 9 10.43 8.67 -23.66
C THR A 9 9.26 8.08 -24.43
N ASP A 10 9.38 6.84 -24.89
CA ASP A 10 8.28 6.10 -25.51
C ASP A 10 7.31 5.47 -24.48
N LEU A 11 7.49 5.76 -23.19
CA LEU A 11 6.69 5.18 -22.11
C LEU A 11 5.36 5.92 -21.95
N GLN A 12 4.28 5.13 -21.91
CA GLN A 12 2.93 5.60 -21.57
C GLN A 12 2.66 5.31 -20.09
N VAL A 13 2.35 6.34 -19.31
CA VAL A 13 2.02 6.22 -17.88
C VAL A 13 0.58 6.63 -17.64
N SER A 14 -0.09 6.00 -16.68
CA SER A 14 -1.42 6.45 -16.24
C SER A 14 -1.31 7.86 -15.67
N ALA A 15 -2.25 8.75 -16.01
CA ALA A 15 -2.34 10.10 -15.44
C ALA A 15 -2.73 10.09 -13.94
N LEU A 16 -2.89 8.91 -13.33
CA LEU A 16 -3.08 8.72 -11.91
C LEU A 16 -1.72 8.34 -11.30
N SER A 17 -1.14 9.26 -10.55
CA SER A 17 -0.03 8.99 -9.63
C SER A 17 -0.55 9.19 -8.21
N PHE A 18 -0.63 8.10 -7.43
CA PHE A 18 -1.05 8.15 -6.03
C PHE A 18 0.18 8.07 -5.13
N GLY A 19 0.63 9.24 -4.65
CA GLY A 19 1.71 9.33 -3.69
C GLY A 19 1.18 9.48 -2.27
N THR A 20 1.37 8.48 -1.41
CA THR A 20 1.16 8.62 0.05
C THR A 20 2.38 9.26 0.71
N TRP A 21 2.78 10.44 0.24
CA TRP A 21 3.94 11.17 0.77
C TRP A 21 3.52 12.05 1.95
N ALA A 22 3.02 11.42 3.02
CA ALA A 22 2.85 12.04 4.33
C ALA A 22 2.74 10.98 5.44
N ILE A 23 3.79 10.17 5.63
CA ILE A 23 4.07 9.61 6.97
C ILE A 23 5.19 10.47 7.55
N GLY A 24 4.86 11.69 7.98
CA GLY A 24 5.82 12.63 8.57
C GLY A 24 5.51 14.12 8.46
N GLY A 25 4.26 14.56 8.64
CA GLY A 25 3.93 15.98 8.78
C GLY A 25 2.43 16.25 8.77
N SER A 26 1.88 16.72 9.89
CA SER A 26 0.45 17.00 10.08
C SER A 26 -0.01 18.18 9.22
N TRP A 27 -0.91 17.92 8.26
CA TRP A 27 -1.72 18.96 7.63
C TRP A 27 -3.16 18.84 8.13
N GLY A 28 -3.48 19.67 9.12
CA GLY A 28 -4.83 19.75 9.70
C GLY A 28 -5.13 18.72 10.78
N ASN A 29 -6.31 18.85 11.40
CA ASN A 29 -6.88 17.82 12.26
C ASN A 29 -7.27 16.64 11.38
N VAL A 30 -6.33 15.73 11.17
CA VAL A 30 -6.67 14.40 10.70
C VAL A 30 -7.37 13.74 11.88
N ASP A 31 -8.68 13.49 11.74
CA ASP A 31 -9.36 12.53 12.62
C ASP A 31 -8.67 11.19 12.32
N ASP A 32 -7.61 10.91 13.08
CA ASP A 32 -6.99 9.60 13.15
C ASP A 32 -8.15 8.63 13.37
N LEU A 33 -8.43 7.80 12.36
CA LEU A 33 -9.08 6.52 12.58
C LEU A 33 -8.28 5.88 13.70
N GLU A 34 -8.76 6.00 14.96
CA GLU A 34 -7.92 6.09 16.17
C GLU A 34 -6.59 5.43 15.91
N PHE A 35 -5.49 6.18 15.76
CA PHE A 35 -4.20 5.69 15.23
C PHE A 35 -3.79 4.32 15.81
N GLN A 36 -4.22 4.05 17.05
CA GLN A 36 -4.34 2.74 17.69
C GLN A 36 -4.97 1.64 16.82
N LYS A 37 -6.21 1.70 16.33
CA LYS A 37 -6.83 0.67 15.45
C LYS A 37 -6.08 0.42 14.14
N GLY A 38 -5.51 1.46 13.52
CA GLY A 38 -4.68 1.31 12.32
C GLY A 38 -3.37 0.55 12.58
N VAL A 39 -2.83 0.67 13.80
CA VAL A 39 -1.58 0.04 14.25
C VAL A 39 -1.83 -1.31 14.97
N ASP A 40 -2.98 -1.49 15.62
CA ASP A 40 -3.49 -2.72 16.25
C ASP A 40 -4.08 -3.70 15.23
N ALA A 41 -3.53 -3.70 14.02
CA ALA A 41 -3.80 -4.67 12.98
C ALA A 41 -3.17 -6.04 13.29
N GLY A 42 -3.31 -6.53 14.53
CA GLY A 42 -3.01 -7.91 14.90
C GLY A 42 -3.70 -8.90 13.95
N GLU A 43 -4.91 -8.54 13.50
CA GLU A 43 -5.71 -9.28 12.52
C GLU A 43 -5.13 -9.31 11.11
N LEU A 44 -4.23 -8.40 10.75
CA LEU A 44 -3.55 -8.40 9.45
C LEU A 44 -2.16 -9.02 9.49
N ARG A 45 -1.62 -9.40 10.65
CA ARG A 45 -0.25 -9.98 10.76
C ARG A 45 -0.04 -11.19 9.87
N TRP A 46 -1.11 -11.93 9.55
CA TRP A 46 -1.04 -13.10 8.68
C TRP A 46 -0.59 -12.78 7.25
N ILE A 47 -0.72 -11.54 6.75
CA ILE A 47 -0.29 -11.21 5.38
C ILE A 47 1.23 -11.36 5.18
N ALA A 48 1.99 -11.28 6.28
CA ALA A 48 3.43 -11.52 6.27
C ALA A 48 3.78 -13.01 6.10
N ASN A 49 2.85 -13.94 6.31
CA ASN A 49 3.09 -15.37 6.17
C ASN A 49 3.50 -15.69 4.73
N GLY A 50 4.66 -16.30 4.56
CA GLY A 50 5.23 -16.57 3.23
C GLY A 50 5.85 -15.35 2.53
N ARG A 51 5.83 -14.16 3.14
CA ARG A 51 6.39 -12.91 2.60
C ARG A 51 7.45 -12.25 3.51
N GLY A 52 7.70 -12.86 4.67
CA GLY A 52 8.82 -12.54 5.56
C GLY A 52 8.56 -11.37 6.52
N SER A 53 7.99 -10.26 6.04
CA SER A 53 7.65 -9.12 6.88
C SER A 53 6.38 -8.42 6.41
N MET A 54 5.77 -7.63 7.31
CA MET A 54 4.62 -6.78 6.97
C MET A 54 4.97 -5.75 5.90
N ALA A 55 6.19 -5.19 5.93
CA ALA A 55 6.64 -4.23 4.94
C ALA A 55 6.72 -4.86 3.54
N LYS A 56 7.33 -6.06 3.43
CA LYS A 56 7.37 -6.83 2.18
C LYS A 56 5.98 -7.19 1.69
N ALA A 57 5.11 -7.66 2.57
CA ALA A 57 3.74 -8.03 2.21
C ALA A 57 2.92 -6.83 1.72
N ALA A 58 2.97 -5.70 2.42
CA ALA A 58 2.27 -4.49 2.02
C ALA A 58 2.80 -3.93 0.69
N LEU A 59 4.12 -3.92 0.50
CA LEU A 59 4.70 -3.46 -0.76
C LEU A 59 4.37 -4.41 -1.91
N ARG A 60 4.39 -5.73 -1.67
CA ARG A 60 3.95 -6.74 -2.63
C ARG A 60 2.48 -6.55 -3.03
N TRP A 61 1.61 -6.27 -2.06
CA TRP A 61 0.20 -5.97 -2.31
C TRP A 61 0.04 -4.77 -3.25
N VAL A 62 0.76 -3.68 -2.99
CA VAL A 62 0.67 -2.45 -3.80
C VAL A 62 1.11 -2.72 -5.24
N ILE A 63 2.26 -3.36 -5.45
CA ILE A 63 2.80 -3.59 -6.80
C ILE A 63 2.09 -4.72 -7.57
N ASP A 64 1.21 -5.49 -6.93
CA ASP A 64 0.40 -6.53 -7.59
C ASP A 64 -0.78 -5.95 -8.40
N HIS A 65 -1.11 -4.68 -8.22
CA HIS A 65 -2.20 -4.03 -8.94
C HIS A 65 -1.71 -3.52 -10.29
N GLU A 66 -2.41 -3.87 -11.37
CA GLU A 66 -2.04 -3.47 -12.74
C GLU A 66 -2.10 -1.94 -12.94
N GLU A 67 -2.92 -1.27 -12.13
CA GLU A 67 -3.07 0.18 -12.12
C GLU A 67 -1.89 0.90 -11.45
N VAL A 68 -1.04 0.19 -10.72
CA VAL A 68 0.12 0.74 -10.02
C VAL A 68 1.36 0.60 -10.89
N THR A 69 1.82 1.73 -11.43
CA THR A 69 3.04 1.77 -12.27
C THR A 69 4.32 1.86 -11.44
N CYS A 70 4.29 2.48 -10.26
CA CYS A 70 5.45 2.65 -9.39
C CYS A 70 5.03 2.78 -7.93
N ALA A 71 5.76 2.11 -7.03
CA ALA A 71 5.65 2.28 -5.59
C ALA A 71 6.88 3.00 -5.05
N ILE A 72 6.69 4.01 -4.19
CA ILE A 72 7.77 4.82 -3.61
C ILE A 72 7.82 4.55 -2.10
N PRO A 73 8.45 3.45 -1.65
CA PRO A 73 8.50 3.11 -0.23
C PRO A 73 9.53 3.97 0.53
N GLY A 74 9.19 4.36 1.76
CA GLY A 74 10.11 5.08 2.64
C GLY A 74 11.14 4.16 3.31
N PHE A 75 12.33 4.69 3.61
CA PHE A 75 13.39 3.97 4.32
C PHE A 75 14.32 4.96 5.04
N LYS A 76 14.91 4.51 6.17
CA LYS A 76 15.95 5.23 6.93
C LYS A 76 17.28 4.49 6.97
N THR A 77 17.30 3.23 6.54
CA THR A 77 18.47 2.36 6.62
C THR A 77 18.66 1.54 5.34
N VAL A 78 19.90 1.15 5.06
CA VAL A 78 20.22 0.26 3.93
C VAL A 78 19.50 -1.09 4.03
N LYS A 79 19.27 -1.59 5.25
CA LYS A 79 18.51 -2.82 5.47
C LYS A 79 17.08 -2.69 4.92
N GLN A 80 16.40 -1.57 5.21
CA GLN A 80 15.04 -1.32 4.72
C GLN A 80 15.01 -1.16 3.19
N VAL A 81 16.04 -0.55 2.59
CA VAL A 81 16.16 -0.49 1.12
C VAL A 81 16.17 -1.91 0.53
N LYS A 82 17.05 -2.78 1.05
CA LYS A 82 17.12 -4.18 0.60
C LYS A 82 15.81 -4.93 0.83
N GLU A 83 15.19 -4.71 1.98
CA GLU A 83 13.92 -5.33 2.33
C GLU A 83 12.77 -4.90 1.39
N ASN A 84 12.72 -3.62 1.04
CA ASN A 84 11.75 -3.09 0.08
C ASN A 84 11.98 -3.66 -1.32
N LEU A 85 13.23 -3.72 -1.78
CA LEU A 85 13.57 -4.27 -3.09
C LEU A 85 13.19 -5.75 -3.21
N ASP A 86 13.41 -6.53 -2.15
CA ASP A 86 13.06 -7.95 -2.11
C ASP A 86 11.55 -8.23 -2.26
N ALA A 87 10.68 -7.23 -2.01
CA ALA A 87 9.22 -7.42 -2.07
C ALA A 87 8.75 -7.91 -3.46
N ILE A 88 9.47 -7.56 -4.53
CA ILE A 88 9.17 -7.98 -5.91
C ILE A 88 9.27 -9.51 -6.11
N HIS A 89 10.02 -10.19 -5.24
CA HIS A 89 10.21 -11.64 -5.29
C HIS A 89 9.25 -12.42 -4.40
N MET A 90 8.43 -11.72 -3.61
CA MET A 90 7.46 -12.37 -2.73
C MET A 90 6.30 -12.95 -3.54
N PRO A 91 5.65 -14.04 -3.09
CA PRO A 91 4.49 -14.58 -3.78
C PRO A 91 3.37 -13.53 -3.85
N PRO A 92 2.63 -13.45 -4.98
CA PRO A 92 1.46 -12.59 -5.08
C PRO A 92 0.37 -13.03 -4.12
N PHE A 93 -0.58 -12.14 -3.82
CA PHE A 93 -1.74 -12.49 -3.02
C PHE A 93 -2.69 -13.41 -3.80
N THR A 94 -3.12 -14.50 -3.18
CA THR A 94 -4.14 -15.39 -3.75
C THR A 94 -5.50 -14.70 -3.71
N GLU A 95 -6.45 -15.15 -4.54
CA GLU A 95 -7.81 -14.60 -4.55
C GLU A 95 -8.51 -14.74 -3.19
N ALA A 96 -8.25 -15.83 -2.45
CA ALA A 96 -8.78 -16.01 -1.10
C ALA A 96 -8.20 -14.99 -0.09
N GLU A 97 -6.90 -14.69 -0.18
CA GLU A 97 -6.26 -13.66 0.65
C GLU A 97 -6.80 -12.26 0.30
N LYS A 98 -6.97 -11.96 -1.00
CA LYS A 98 -7.54 -10.69 -1.47
C LYS A 98 -8.97 -10.51 -0.97
N GLU A 99 -9.80 -11.55 -1.03
CA GLU A 99 -11.17 -11.48 -0.57
C GLU A 99 -11.26 -11.28 0.94
N ARG A 100 -10.40 -11.95 1.72
CA ARG A 100 -10.29 -11.72 3.16
C ARG A 100 -9.92 -10.28 3.50
N LEU A 101 -8.97 -9.69 2.76
CA LEU A 101 -8.59 -8.29 2.92
C LEU A 101 -9.73 -7.33 2.54
N ARG A 102 -10.48 -7.64 1.48
CA ARG A 102 -11.65 -6.89 1.05
C ARG A 102 -12.72 -6.87 2.13
N GLN A 103 -13.02 -8.04 2.73
CA GLN A 103 -14.00 -8.16 3.81
C GLN A 103 -13.57 -7.35 5.04
N PHE A 104 -12.30 -7.50 5.46
CA PHE A 104 -11.74 -6.72 6.56
C PHE A 104 -11.85 -5.21 6.31
N TYR A 105 -11.54 -4.75 5.10
CA TYR A 105 -11.70 -3.34 4.74
C TYR A 105 -13.15 -2.88 4.92
N TRP A 106 -14.12 -3.60 4.37
CA TRP A 106 -15.53 -3.17 4.45
C TRP A 106 -16.14 -3.27 5.84
N SER A 107 -15.73 -4.25 6.66
CA SER A 107 -16.28 -4.43 8.01
C SER A 107 -15.58 -3.56 9.07
N GLU A 108 -14.25 -3.49 9.04
CA GLU A 108 -13.46 -2.89 10.12
C GLU A 108 -12.92 -1.51 9.78
N VAL A 109 -12.72 -1.18 8.50
CA VAL A 109 -12.06 0.07 8.09
C VAL A 109 -13.07 1.07 7.54
N HIS A 110 -13.84 0.69 6.52
CA HIS A 110 -14.76 1.56 5.78
C HIS A 110 -15.76 2.32 6.69
N PRO A 111 -16.39 1.70 7.72
CA PRO A 111 -17.33 2.42 8.59
C PRO A 111 -16.71 3.57 9.38
N HIS A 112 -15.37 3.61 9.46
CA HIS A 112 -14.64 4.63 10.19
C HIS A 112 -14.06 5.73 9.29
N ILE A 113 -14.11 5.58 7.96
CA ILE A 113 -13.58 6.60 7.05
C ILE A 113 -14.61 7.74 6.90
N ARG A 114 -14.18 8.98 7.17
CA ARG A 114 -15.00 10.20 7.04
C ARG A 114 -14.60 10.97 5.77
N GLY A 115 -15.58 11.57 5.09
CA GLY A 115 -15.39 12.37 3.89
C GLY A 115 -16.41 12.01 2.80
N ALA A 116 -16.76 12.98 1.94
CA ALA A 116 -17.59 12.71 0.78
C ALA A 116 -16.70 12.18 -0.35
N TYR A 117 -17.05 11.00 -0.88
CA TYR A 117 -16.45 10.41 -2.08
C TYR A 117 -17.27 10.77 -3.31
#